data_AF-A0A7C6KFB9-F1
#
_entry.id   AF-A0A7C6KFB9-F1
#
_cell.length_a   1.000
_cell.length_b   1.000
_cell.length_c   1.000
_cell.angle_alpha   90.00
_cell.angle_beta   90.00
_cell.angle_gamma   90.00
#
_symmetry.space_group_name_H-M   'P 1'
#
loop_
_entity.id
_entity.type
_entity.pdbx_description
1 polymer ?
#
loop_
_entity_poly.entity_id
_entity_poly.type
_entity_poly.pdbx_seq_one_letter_code
_entity_poly.pdbx_strand_id
1 'polypeptide(L)'
;MAVRSLLIVLLTATLAACGFHLRGSAGSDLPYASMYIALPETAEVRVWLERYLRGSTNTTVSDDAKTATVTFQQLSDSRDKSILSIDARGRVREYRLQMRYRFRLVDAQGREIVAPQEISMNRDMTYDDSQVLSKSMEENLLWRDMTNDLVNQIMRRLSRIKPKDPSVEDDD
;
A
#
# COMPACT_ATOMS: atom_id res chain seq x y z
N MET A 1 33.50 -44.57 8.20
CA MET A 1 32.14 -44.24 7.72
C MET A 1 31.43 -43.23 8.64
N ALA A 2 31.51 -43.38 9.97
CA ALA A 2 30.85 -42.50 10.95
C ALA A 2 31.22 -41.00 10.89
N VAL A 3 32.50 -40.66 10.64
CA VAL A 3 32.97 -39.25 10.63
C VAL A 3 32.37 -38.45 9.46
N ARG A 4 32.18 -39.09 8.31
CA ARG A 4 31.56 -38.48 7.12
C ARG A 4 30.08 -38.18 7.36
N SER A 5 29.37 -39.09 8.02
CA SER A 5 27.98 -38.89 8.41
C SER A 5 27.83 -37.76 9.44
N LEU A 6 28.78 -37.64 10.37
CA LEU A 6 28.77 -36.59 11.39
C LEU A 6 28.97 -35.18 10.79
N LEU A 7 29.85 -35.06 9.79
CA LEU A 7 30.10 -33.80 9.06
C LEU A 7 28.88 -33.36 8.24
N ILE A 8 28.14 -34.30 7.64
CA ILE A 8 26.93 -33.98 6.87
C ILE A 8 25.82 -33.50 7.80
N VAL A 9 25.62 -34.14 8.96
CA VAL A 9 24.61 -33.72 9.95
C VAL A 9 24.94 -32.35 10.55
N LEU A 10 26.22 -32.07 10.82
CA LEU A 10 26.63 -30.77 11.35
C LEU A 10 26.43 -29.66 10.31
N LEU A 11 26.67 -29.94 9.02
CA LEU A 11 26.47 -28.99 7.94
C LEU A 11 24.99 -28.72 7.66
N THR A 12 24.09 -29.71 7.77
CA THR A 12 22.64 -29.47 7.59
C THR A 12 22.01 -28.73 8.77
N ALA A 13 22.54 -28.91 9.99
CA ALA A 13 22.06 -28.20 11.18
C ALA A 13 22.34 -26.69 11.12
N THR A 14 23.45 -26.25 10.51
CA THR A 14 23.75 -24.82 10.36
C THR A 14 22.86 -24.13 9.32
N LEU A 15 22.29 -24.86 8.35
CA LEU A 15 21.31 -24.32 7.41
C LEU A 15 19.94 -24.04 8.07
N ALA A 16 19.56 -24.78 9.11
CA ALA A 16 18.31 -24.58 9.85
C ALA A 16 18.44 -23.56 11.00
N ALA A 17 19.65 -23.12 11.35
CA ALA A 17 19.92 -22.19 12.44
C ALA A 17 19.73 -20.71 12.06
N CYS A 18 19.60 -20.40 10.77
CA CYS A 18 19.11 -19.10 10.33
C CYS A 18 17.62 -19.06 10.69
N GLY A 19 17.24 -18.45 11.82
CA GLY A 19 15.88 -18.37 12.37
C GLY A 19 14.86 -17.62 11.50
N PHE A 20 14.82 -17.92 10.20
CA PHE A 20 13.78 -17.54 9.26
C PHE A 20 12.48 -18.18 9.70
N HIS A 21 11.73 -17.45 10.52
CA HIS A 21 10.32 -17.74 10.67
C HIS A 21 9.64 -17.35 9.36
N LEU A 22 8.98 -18.31 8.70
CA LEU A 22 8.07 -18.00 7.62
C LEU A 22 7.11 -16.94 8.17
N ARG A 23 7.15 -15.74 7.61
CA ARG A 23 6.14 -14.72 7.86
C ARG A 23 4.86 -15.35 7.34
N GLY A 24 4.11 -16.01 8.22
CA GLY A 24 3.01 -16.88 7.85
C GLY A 24 2.10 -16.20 6.84
N SER A 25 1.41 -16.99 6.00
CA SER A 25 0.43 -16.48 5.03
C SER A 25 -0.81 -15.86 5.70
N ALA A 26 -0.68 -15.38 6.94
CA ALA A 26 -1.57 -14.41 7.50
C ALA A 26 -1.49 -13.19 6.57
N GLY A 27 -2.38 -13.21 5.58
CA GLY A 27 -3.05 -12.01 5.16
C GLY A 27 -3.24 -11.11 6.37
N SER A 28 -3.01 -9.82 6.20
CA SER A 28 -3.14 -8.91 7.31
C SER A 28 -4.58 -8.95 7.79
N ASP A 29 -4.86 -9.78 8.81
CA ASP A 29 -6.19 -9.92 9.39
C ASP A 29 -6.56 -8.52 9.86
N LEU A 30 -7.51 -7.94 9.15
CA LEU A 30 -8.01 -6.65 9.54
C LEU A 30 -9.04 -6.91 10.64
N PRO A 31 -9.14 -6.02 11.63
CA PRO A 31 -10.09 -6.15 12.72
C PRO A 31 -11.54 -5.83 12.30
N TYR A 32 -11.84 -5.82 11.00
CA TYR A 32 -13.14 -5.45 10.43
C TYR A 32 -13.68 -6.57 9.55
N ALA A 33 -14.94 -6.95 9.73
CA ALA A 33 -15.56 -8.03 8.96
C ALA A 33 -15.83 -7.63 7.51
N SER A 34 -16.33 -6.41 7.28
CA SER A 34 -16.62 -5.89 5.95
C SER A 34 -16.21 -4.42 5.78
N MET A 35 -15.80 -4.07 4.57
CA MET A 35 -15.38 -2.72 4.19
C MET A 35 -16.10 -2.26 2.92
N TYR A 36 -16.73 -1.09 2.98
CA TYR A 36 -17.17 -0.36 1.80
C TYR A 36 -16.06 0.60 1.35
N ILE A 37 -15.79 0.68 0.04
CA ILE A 37 -14.76 1.56 -0.52
C ILE A 37 -15.45 2.73 -1.21
N ALA A 38 -15.43 3.91 -0.59
CA ALA A 38 -16.09 5.11 -1.09
C ALA A 38 -15.29 5.80 -2.21
N LEU A 39 -15.08 5.08 -3.31
CA LEU A 39 -14.42 5.53 -4.52
C LEU A 39 -15.18 5.04 -5.76
N PRO A 40 -15.10 5.74 -6.91
CA PRO A 40 -15.62 5.22 -8.17
C PRO A 40 -15.01 3.85 -8.51
N GLU A 41 -15.79 2.96 -9.12
CA GLU A 41 -15.34 1.61 -9.55
C GLU A 41 -14.13 1.65 -10.49
N THR A 42 -13.99 2.74 -11.25
CA THR A 42 -12.88 2.96 -12.18
C THR A 42 -11.61 3.48 -11.53
N ALA A 43 -11.65 3.86 -10.23
CA ALA A 43 -10.47 4.38 -9.55
C ALA A 43 -9.44 3.25 -9.32
N GLU A 44 -8.20 3.44 -9.78
CA GLU A 44 -7.16 2.41 -9.65
C GLU A 44 -6.94 1.98 -8.20
N VAL A 45 -6.97 2.92 -7.23
CA VAL A 45 -6.83 2.61 -5.80
C VAL A 45 -7.93 1.66 -5.34
N ARG A 46 -9.18 1.86 -5.79
CA ARG A 46 -10.30 0.95 -5.46
C ARG A 46 -10.05 -0.44 -6.02
N VAL A 47 -9.71 -0.55 -7.30
CA VAL A 47 -9.46 -1.84 -7.97
C VAL A 47 -8.37 -2.63 -7.25
N TRP A 48 -7.26 -1.97 -6.89
CA TRP A 48 -6.16 -2.61 -6.16
C TRP A 48 -6.54 -2.97 -4.73
N LEU A 49 -7.29 -2.10 -4.04
CA LEU A 49 -7.74 -2.34 -2.67
C LEU A 49 -8.71 -3.53 -2.62
N GLU A 50 -9.69 -3.61 -3.52
CA GLU A 50 -10.60 -4.75 -3.63
C GLU A 50 -9.85 -6.06 -3.89
N ARG A 51 -8.88 -6.03 -4.81
CA ARG A 51 -8.04 -7.20 -5.11
C ARG A 51 -7.27 -7.65 -3.89
N TYR A 52 -6.69 -6.71 -3.13
CA TYR A 52 -5.94 -7.03 -1.93
C TYR A 52 -6.85 -7.59 -0.83
N LEU A 53 -8.00 -6.98 -0.58
CA LEU A 53 -8.95 -7.43 0.43
C LEU A 53 -9.41 -8.87 0.15
N ARG A 54 -9.80 -9.15 -1.11
CA ARG A 54 -10.24 -10.49 -1.54
C ARG A 54 -9.13 -11.54 -1.53
N GLY A 55 -7.89 -11.16 -1.81
CA GLY A 55 -6.78 -12.09 -1.97
C GLY A 55 -5.89 -12.26 -0.74
N SER A 56 -5.98 -11.37 0.26
CA SER A 56 -4.96 -11.27 1.32
C SER A 56 -5.52 -10.79 2.65
N THR A 57 -6.84 -10.79 2.87
CA THR A 57 -7.44 -10.47 4.18
C THR A 57 -8.68 -11.33 4.44
N ASN A 58 -9.14 -11.30 5.68
CA ASN A 58 -10.44 -11.82 6.13
C ASN A 58 -11.61 -10.84 5.92
N THR A 59 -11.35 -9.61 5.48
CA THR A 59 -12.38 -8.57 5.28
C THR A 59 -13.03 -8.69 3.92
N THR A 60 -14.37 -8.69 3.88
CA THR A 60 -15.15 -8.70 2.65
C THR A 60 -15.38 -7.28 2.12
N VAL A 61 -15.47 -7.14 0.80
CA VAL A 61 -15.87 -5.88 0.16
C VAL A 61 -17.40 -5.81 0.17
N SER A 62 -17.96 -4.74 0.73
CA SER A 62 -19.40 -4.45 0.70
C SER A 62 -19.75 -3.54 -0.46
N ASP A 63 -20.94 -3.71 -1.04
CA ASP A 63 -21.49 -2.85 -2.10
C ASP A 63 -22.25 -1.63 -1.53
N ASP A 64 -22.66 -1.68 -0.25
CA ASP A 64 -23.35 -0.59 0.44
C ASP A 64 -22.57 -0.18 1.70
N ALA A 65 -22.43 1.14 1.89
CA ALA A 65 -21.84 1.74 3.08
C ALA A 65 -22.63 1.41 4.35
N LYS A 66 -23.96 1.24 4.25
CA LYS A 66 -24.84 0.98 5.40
C LYS A 66 -24.69 -0.42 5.98
N THR A 67 -24.25 -1.38 5.17
CA THR A 67 -24.09 -2.79 5.55
C THR A 67 -22.63 -3.14 5.88
N ALA A 68 -21.70 -2.21 5.64
CA ALA A 68 -20.29 -2.40 5.94
C ALA A 68 -19.96 -2.12 7.41
N THR A 69 -19.01 -2.87 7.99
CA THR A 69 -18.47 -2.56 9.32
C THR A 69 -17.74 -1.22 9.30
N VAL A 70 -16.96 -0.97 8.24
CA VAL A 70 -16.23 0.28 8.04
C VAL A 70 -16.35 0.77 6.60
N THR A 71 -16.23 2.09 6.43
CA THR A 71 -16.13 2.74 5.13
C THR A 71 -14.75 3.36 4.97
N PHE A 72 -14.03 2.96 3.92
CA PHE A 72 -12.79 3.61 3.48
C PHE A 72 -13.13 4.89 2.72
N GLN A 73 -12.60 6.01 3.20
CA GLN A 73 -12.79 7.32 2.57
C GLN A 73 -11.45 7.91 2.12
N GLN A 74 -11.36 8.26 0.85
CA GLN A 74 -10.29 9.12 0.35
C GLN A 74 -10.58 10.57 0.74
N LEU A 75 -9.60 11.22 1.37
CA LEU A 75 -9.64 12.63 1.72
C LEU A 75 -8.95 13.48 0.65
N SER A 76 -7.84 12.99 0.09
CA SER A 76 -7.15 13.63 -1.04
C SER A 76 -6.25 12.65 -1.79
N ASP A 77 -6.13 12.80 -3.11
CA ASP A 77 -5.11 12.16 -3.96
C ASP A 77 -4.44 13.27 -4.79
N SER A 78 -3.21 13.61 -4.44
CA SER A 78 -2.41 14.62 -5.14
C SER A 78 -1.28 13.95 -5.89
N ARG A 79 -1.16 14.23 -7.18
CA ARG A 79 -0.09 13.74 -8.05
C ARG A 79 0.57 14.92 -8.73
N ASP A 80 1.89 15.02 -8.58
CA ASP A 80 2.69 16.10 -9.12
C ASP A 80 3.86 15.56 -9.95
N LYS A 81 4.22 16.28 -11.01
CA LYS A 81 5.44 16.05 -11.78
C LYS A 81 6.23 17.35 -11.83
N SER A 82 7.44 17.32 -11.27
CA SER A 82 8.34 18.48 -11.22
C SER A 82 9.71 18.15 -11.83
N ILE A 83 10.42 19.16 -12.33
CA ILE A 83 11.78 19.00 -12.84
C ILE A 83 12.72 18.75 -11.66
N LEU A 84 13.45 17.65 -11.71
CA LEU A 84 14.45 17.31 -10.71
C LEU A 84 15.84 17.85 -11.10
N SER A 85 16.20 17.74 -12.38
CA SER A 85 17.51 18.14 -12.87
C SER A 85 17.49 18.61 -14.33
N ILE A 86 18.46 19.48 -14.66
CA ILE A 86 18.71 20.00 -16.01
C ILE A 86 20.20 19.84 -16.36
N ASP A 87 20.51 19.75 -17.66
CA ASP A 87 21.89 19.77 -18.15
C ASP A 87 22.45 21.20 -18.26
N ALA A 88 23.73 21.33 -18.61
CA ALA A 88 24.40 22.62 -18.78
C ALA A 88 23.80 23.52 -19.88
N ARG A 89 22.94 22.97 -20.76
CA ARG A 89 22.21 23.70 -21.80
C ARG A 89 20.77 24.02 -21.37
N GLY A 90 20.39 23.72 -20.13
CA GLY A 90 19.05 23.97 -19.59
C GLY A 90 18.01 22.92 -19.98
N ARG A 91 18.41 21.77 -20.53
CA ARG A 91 17.45 20.72 -20.93
C ARG A 91 17.17 19.79 -19.76
N VAL A 92 15.90 19.44 -19.57
CA VAL A 92 15.47 18.52 -18.51
C VAL A 92 16.13 17.14 -18.69
N ARG A 93 16.69 16.61 -17.61
CA ARG A 93 17.29 15.27 -17.57
C ARG A 93 16.52 14.31 -16.69
N GLU A 94 15.88 14.82 -15.64
CA GLU A 94 15.07 14.01 -14.74
C GLU A 94 13.83 14.78 -14.30
N TYR A 95 12.72 14.04 -14.19
CA TYR A 95 11.52 14.47 -13.52
C TYR A 95 11.39 13.72 -12.20
N ARG A 96 10.76 14.37 -11.22
CA ARG A 96 10.29 13.76 -9.98
C ARG A 96 8.77 13.65 -10.04
N LEU A 97 8.27 12.43 -9.91
CA LEU A 97 6.86 12.10 -9.73
C LEU A 97 6.57 12.03 -8.23
N GLN A 98 5.60 12.78 -7.73
CA GLN A 98 5.23 12.78 -6.32
C GLN A 98 3.76 12.43 -6.15
N MET A 99 3.45 11.56 -5.20
CA MET A 99 2.09 11.24 -4.80
C MET A 99 1.90 11.50 -3.31
N ARG A 100 0.83 12.19 -2.96
CA ARG A 100 0.38 12.38 -1.58
C ARG A 100 -1.07 11.95 -1.47
N TYR A 101 -1.31 10.92 -0.67
CA TYR A 101 -2.61 10.30 -0.51
C TYR A 101 -3.06 10.36 0.94
N ARG A 102 -4.26 10.89 1.17
CA ARG A 102 -4.86 10.97 2.50
C ARG A 102 -6.15 10.16 2.54
N PHE A 103 -6.33 9.39 3.59
CA PHE A 103 -7.50 8.55 3.79
C PHE A 103 -7.87 8.42 5.27
N ARG A 104 -9.08 7.95 5.54
CA ARG A 104 -9.55 7.56 6.89
C ARG A 104 -10.51 6.38 6.80
N LEU A 105 -10.80 5.74 7.95
CA LEU A 105 -11.92 4.80 8.07
C LEU A 105 -12.97 5.35 9.03
N VAL A 106 -14.23 5.23 8.64
CA VAL A 106 -15.39 5.58 9.48
C VAL A 106 -16.33 4.41 9.63
N ASP A 107 -17.17 4.40 10.66
CA ASP A 107 -18.26 3.43 10.79
C ASP A 107 -19.51 3.85 9.99
N ALA A 108 -20.58 3.05 10.10
CA ALA A 108 -21.86 3.33 9.44
C ALA A 108 -22.55 4.62 9.92
N GLN A 109 -22.19 5.13 11.10
CA GLN A 109 -22.67 6.39 11.67
C GLN A 109 -21.77 7.58 11.30
N GLY A 110 -20.66 7.33 10.59
CA GLY A 110 -19.68 8.34 10.20
C GLY A 110 -18.67 8.68 11.31
N ARG A 111 -18.65 7.93 12.42
CA ARG A 111 -17.67 8.11 13.49
C ARG A 111 -16.32 7.56 13.06
N GLU A 112 -15.26 8.21 13.48
CA GLU A 112 -13.91 7.89 13.05
C GLU A 112 -13.38 6.64 13.75
N ILE A 113 -13.06 5.60 12.97
CA ILE A 113 -12.46 4.35 13.42
C ILE A 113 -10.94 4.39 13.25
N VAL A 114 -10.50 4.97 12.13
CA VAL A 114 -9.09 5.25 11.85
C VAL A 114 -8.95 6.70 11.46
N ALA A 115 -8.20 7.44 12.28
CA ALA A 115 -7.90 8.84 12.05
C ALA A 115 -7.19 9.11 10.72
N PRO A 116 -7.31 10.32 10.14
CA PRO A 116 -6.72 10.66 8.86
C PRO A 116 -5.25 10.28 8.77
N GLN A 117 -4.93 9.39 7.84
CA GLN A 117 -3.59 8.93 7.55
C GLN A 117 -3.10 9.56 6.25
N GLU A 118 -1.82 9.92 6.21
CA GLU A 118 -1.18 10.41 4.99
C GLU A 118 -0.01 9.52 4.56
N ILE A 119 0.00 9.14 3.29
CA ILE A 119 1.11 8.45 2.62
C ILE A 119 1.67 9.38 1.56
N SER A 120 2.97 9.65 1.63
CA SER A 120 3.71 10.41 0.62
C SER A 120 4.77 9.51 -0.01
N MET A 121 4.89 9.57 -1.34
CA MET A 121 5.89 8.83 -2.10
C MET A 121 6.40 9.66 -3.25
N ASN A 122 7.61 9.36 -3.69
CA ASN A 122 8.15 9.89 -4.93
C ASN A 122 8.88 8.80 -5.74
N ARG A 123 9.01 9.05 -7.03
CA ARG A 123 9.83 8.28 -7.97
C ARG A 123 10.51 9.28 -8.90
N ASP A 124 11.80 9.06 -9.14
CA ASP A 124 12.56 9.87 -10.08
C ASP A 124 12.62 9.12 -11.42
N MET A 125 12.42 9.86 -12.52
CA MET A 125 12.36 9.31 -13.87
C MET A 125 13.32 10.09 -14.77
N THR A 126 14.16 9.37 -15.51
CA THR A 126 15.03 9.99 -16.52
C THR A 126 14.21 10.47 -17.71
N TYR A 127 14.63 11.57 -18.34
CA TYR A 127 13.97 12.17 -19.47
C TYR A 127 14.90 12.39 -20.66
N ASP A 128 14.33 12.21 -21.85
CA ASP A 128 14.98 12.44 -23.14
C ASP A 128 13.92 12.96 -24.12
N ASP A 129 14.14 14.18 -24.62
CA ASP A 129 13.25 14.87 -25.55
C ASP A 129 13.22 14.20 -26.93
N SER A 130 14.20 13.36 -27.25
CA SER A 130 14.16 12.52 -28.46
C SER A 130 13.26 11.28 -28.33
N GLN A 131 12.83 10.93 -27.11
CA GLN A 131 12.08 9.71 -26.80
C GLN A 131 10.76 9.97 -26.07
N VAL A 132 10.09 11.09 -26.37
CA VAL A 132 8.89 11.56 -25.65
C VAL A 132 7.81 10.49 -25.49
N LEU A 133 7.50 9.73 -26.54
CA LEU A 133 6.45 8.69 -26.49
C LEU A 133 6.83 7.57 -25.51
N SER A 134 8.06 7.06 -25.61
CA SER A 134 8.58 6.04 -24.69
C SER A 134 8.58 6.52 -23.24
N LYS A 135 9.00 7.77 -23.02
CA LYS A 135 9.00 8.39 -21.69
C LYS A 135 7.61 8.62 -21.12
N SER A 136 6.61 8.91 -21.96
CA SER A 136 5.21 8.96 -21.53
C SER A 136 4.67 7.59 -21.11
N MET A 137 5.05 6.52 -21.82
CA MET A 137 4.67 5.15 -21.41
C MET A 137 5.34 4.74 -20.10
N GLU A 138 6.63 5.06 -19.94
CA GLU A 138 7.38 4.83 -18.70
C GLU A 138 6.73 5.59 -17.52
N GLU A 139 6.39 6.86 -17.70
CA GLU A 139 5.70 7.67 -16.68
C GLU A 139 4.39 7.03 -16.24
N ASN A 140 3.56 6.58 -17.18
CA ASN A 140 2.29 5.90 -16.87
C ASN A 140 2.51 4.59 -16.10
N LEU A 141 3.55 3.82 -16.46
CA LEU A 141 3.90 2.60 -15.74
C LEU A 141 4.36 2.91 -14.31
N LEU A 142 5.21 3.93 -14.13
CA LEU A 142 5.65 4.39 -12.81
C LEU A 142 4.48 4.85 -11.95
N TRP A 143 3.52 5.60 -12.50
CA TRP A 143 2.31 5.98 -11.76
C TRP A 143 1.50 4.77 -11.30
N ARG A 144 1.32 3.77 -12.16
CA ARG A 144 0.58 2.55 -11.82
C ARG A 144 1.29 1.74 -10.74
N ASP A 145 2.61 1.62 -10.82
CA ASP A 145 3.43 0.93 -9.83
C ASP A 145 3.40 1.68 -8.48
N MET A 146 3.48 3.02 -8.51
CA MET A 146 3.29 3.86 -7.33
C MET A 146 1.90 3.66 -6.71
N THR A 147 0.83 3.55 -7.50
CA THR A 147 -0.52 3.25 -6.99
C THR A 147 -0.57 1.89 -6.28
N ASN A 148 0.10 0.86 -6.83
CA ASN A 148 0.17 -0.45 -6.18
C ASN A 148 0.95 -0.39 -4.85
N ASP A 149 2.09 0.30 -4.83
CA ASP A 149 2.87 0.55 -3.62
C ASP A 149 2.08 1.32 -2.55
N LEU A 150 1.26 2.28 -2.97
CA LEU A 150 0.33 3.00 -2.09
C LEU A 150 -0.64 2.05 -1.42
N VAL A 151 -1.34 1.22 -2.18
CA VAL A 151 -2.32 0.27 -1.63
C VAL A 151 -1.64 -0.69 -0.65
N ASN A 152 -0.46 -1.20 -0.99
CA ASN A 152 0.33 -2.03 -0.10
C ASN A 152 0.69 -1.31 1.22
N GLN A 153 0.98 0.00 1.18
CA GLN A 153 1.22 0.80 2.38
C GLN A 153 -0.06 1.05 3.19
N ILE A 154 -1.18 1.34 2.53
CA ILE A 154 -2.50 1.49 3.17
C ILE A 154 -2.80 0.21 3.97
N MET A 155 -2.71 -0.95 3.33
CA MET A 155 -3.03 -2.24 3.95
C MET A 155 -2.11 -2.56 5.13
N ARG A 156 -0.80 -2.29 5.01
CA ARG A 156 0.15 -2.44 6.12
C ARG A 156 -0.12 -1.51 7.29
N ARG A 157 -0.71 -0.34 7.06
CA ARG A 157 -1.11 0.58 8.14
C ARG A 157 -2.39 0.10 8.79
N LEU A 158 -3.40 -0.25 8.00
CA LEU A 158 -4.68 -0.77 8.49
C LEU A 158 -4.51 -2.03 9.33
N SER A 159 -3.52 -2.87 9.03
CA SER A 159 -3.24 -4.09 9.80
C SER A 159 -2.54 -3.89 11.14
N ARG A 160 -2.00 -2.69 11.39
CA ARG A 160 -1.31 -2.34 12.63
C ARG A 160 -2.11 -1.39 13.51
N ILE A 161 -3.02 -0.63 12.90
CA ILE A 161 -3.85 0.32 13.63
C ILE A 161 -4.89 -0.48 14.42
N LYS A 162 -4.86 -0.30 15.75
CA LYS A 162 -5.95 -0.77 16.61
C LYS A 162 -7.15 0.14 16.36
N PRO A 163 -8.33 -0.41 16.02
CA PRO A 163 -9.54 0.40 15.89
C PRO A 163 -9.80 1.14 17.19
N LYS A 164 -10.15 2.43 17.09
CA LYS A 164 -10.75 3.12 18.23
C LYS A 164 -12.18 2.62 18.40
N ASP A 165 -12.61 2.35 19.63
CA ASP A 165 -14.01 2.11 19.93
C ASP A 165 -14.72 3.48 19.97
N PRO A 166 -15.58 3.81 19.00
CA PRO A 166 -16.24 5.11 18.95
C PRO A 166 -17.40 5.23 19.96
N SER A 167 -17.65 4.22 20.79
CA SER A 167 -18.64 4.27 21.88
C SER A 167 -18.04 4.64 23.25
N VAL A 168 -16.71 4.64 23.36
CA VAL A 168 -16.01 5.08 24.57
C VAL A 168 -15.65 6.56 24.37
N GLU A 169 -16.30 7.46 25.11
CA GLU A 169 -15.89 8.86 25.21
C GLU A 169 -14.48 8.91 25.81
N ASP A 170 -13.60 9.71 25.20
CA ASP A 170 -12.28 9.95 25.79
C ASP A 170 -12.51 10.79 27.05
N ASP A 171 -12.38 10.19 28.23
CA ASP A 171 -12.30 10.92 29.50
C ASP A 171 -11.00 11.75 29.49
N ASP A 172 -11.05 12.98 28.98
CA ASP A 172 -10.02 14.03 29.14
C ASP A 172 -10.23 14.82 30.45
#